data_AF-W2TWT9-F1
#
_entry.id   AF-W2TWT9-F1
#
_cell.length_a   1.000
_cell.length_b   1.000
_cell.length_c   1.000
_cell.angle_alpha   90.00
_cell.angle_beta   90.00
_cell.angle_gamma   90.00
#
_symmetry.space_group_name_H-M   'P 1'
#
loop_
_entity.id
_entity.type
_entity.pdbx_description
1 polymer ?
#
loop_
_entity_poly.entity_id
_entity_poly.type
_entity_poly.pdbx_seq_one_letter_code
_entity_poly.pdbx_strand_id
1 'polypeptide(L)'
;MIRELDRCGHSVMIPCHAGTDSSYCSAVCGKNLTCGHKCMKNCGECFVAGGCKCESTCGKVMSCGHRCSKKCGVPCEPCLALCLSRCKHQECGNSGNEQAIRYGRKCAQTCVLCPRLCDNSCQHRSCGKRCYEVCDVKPCEQPCTLQLVCGHACLGMCNEECPRLCGTCQRKNYVFLINQYLGPLEALTKLARIIEAHFLRDLQRKPS
;
A
#
# COMPACT_ATOMS: atom_id res chain seq x y z
N MET A 1 -6.44 23.22 45.55
CA MET A 1 -5.69 24.44 45.11
C MET A 1 -4.76 24.03 43.98
N ILE A 2 -4.59 24.84 42.93
CA ILE A 2 -3.56 24.59 41.90
C ILE A 2 -2.22 25.01 42.49
N ARG A 3 -1.24 24.10 42.48
CA ARG A 3 0.13 24.35 42.96
C ARG A 3 1.12 23.76 41.97
N GLU A 4 2.25 24.42 41.81
CA GLU A 4 3.41 23.88 41.09
C GLU A 4 4.18 22.93 42.02
N LEU A 5 4.50 21.73 41.55
CA LEU A 5 5.16 20.69 42.35
C LEU A 5 6.68 20.67 42.14
N ASP A 6 7.41 20.49 43.23
CA ASP A 6 8.88 20.52 43.26
C ASP A 6 9.46 19.37 42.42
N ARG A 7 10.60 19.60 41.75
CA ARG A 7 11.36 18.64 40.90
C ARG A 7 10.71 18.27 39.55
N CYS A 8 9.40 18.34 39.40
CA CYS A 8 8.74 18.10 38.10
C CYS A 8 8.21 19.37 37.41
N GLY A 9 7.94 20.44 38.15
CA GLY A 9 7.49 21.72 37.59
C GLY A 9 6.08 21.70 36.99
N HIS A 10 5.28 20.68 37.30
CA HIS A 10 3.89 20.60 36.85
C HIS A 10 2.95 21.34 37.79
N SER A 11 2.03 22.12 37.22
CA SER A 11 0.96 22.78 37.95
C SER A 11 -0.29 21.92 37.96
N VAL A 12 -0.63 21.34 39.11
CA VAL A 12 -1.76 20.42 39.28
C VAL A 12 -2.64 20.79 40.46
N MET A 13 -3.89 20.32 40.44
CA MET A 13 -4.79 20.46 41.59
C MET A 13 -4.46 19.39 42.63
N ILE A 14 -4.10 19.80 43.84
CA ILE A 14 -3.84 18.89 44.98
C ILE A 14 -4.73 19.24 46.19
N PRO A 15 -4.96 18.27 47.11
CA PRO A 15 -5.62 18.53 48.39
C PRO A 15 -4.87 19.59 49.22
N CYS A 16 -5.59 20.39 49.99
CA CYS A 16 -4.98 21.47 50.80
C CYS A 16 -3.98 20.97 51.85
N HIS A 17 -4.13 19.73 52.32
CA HIS A 17 -3.23 19.08 53.28
C HIS A 17 -2.04 18.37 52.61
N ALA A 18 -2.00 18.27 51.28
CA ALA A 18 -0.92 17.60 50.57
C ALA A 18 0.31 18.52 50.42
N GLY A 19 1.51 17.94 50.53
CA GLY A 19 2.79 18.63 50.33
C GLY A 19 3.06 18.99 48.86
N THR A 20 4.16 19.69 48.60
CA THR A 20 4.63 20.06 47.24
C THR A 20 5.42 18.96 46.54
N ASP A 21 5.44 17.75 47.12
CA ASP A 21 6.14 16.60 46.55
C ASP A 21 5.52 16.20 45.20
N SER A 22 6.39 15.93 44.22
CA SER A 22 6.05 15.34 42.93
C SER A 22 5.23 14.04 43.04
N SER A 23 5.24 13.33 44.17
CA SER A 23 4.40 12.14 44.40
C SER A 23 2.90 12.39 44.22
N TYR A 24 2.43 13.62 44.47
CA TYR A 24 1.03 14.02 44.27
C TYR A 24 0.74 14.49 42.84
N CYS A 25 1.72 14.45 41.94
CA CYS A 25 1.55 14.94 40.58
C CYS A 25 0.70 14.00 39.72
N SER A 26 -0.51 14.43 39.40
CA SER A 26 -1.43 13.76 38.47
C SER A 26 -1.22 14.14 37.00
N ALA A 27 -0.31 15.08 36.69
CA ALA A 27 -0.01 15.43 35.30
C ALA A 27 0.72 14.29 34.56
N VAL A 28 0.48 14.18 33.26
CA VAL A 28 1.21 13.27 32.38
C VAL A 28 2.68 13.68 32.34
N CYS A 29 3.59 12.73 32.59
CA CYS A 29 5.02 12.99 32.74
C CYS A 29 5.67 13.63 31.50
N GLY A 30 5.33 13.14 30.29
CA GLY A 30 5.77 13.74 29.02
C GLY A 30 7.27 13.62 28.70
N LYS A 31 8.11 13.12 29.63
CA LYS A 31 9.56 12.97 29.45
C LYS A 31 9.90 12.06 28.26
N ASN A 32 10.87 12.48 27.45
CA ASN A 32 11.44 11.65 26.39
C ASN A 32 12.32 10.55 27.01
N LEU A 33 12.01 9.30 26.70
CA LEU A 33 12.77 8.14 27.13
C LEU A 33 13.90 7.85 26.14
N THR A 34 14.90 7.07 26.56
CA THR A 34 16.04 6.68 25.72
C THR A 34 15.64 5.90 24.47
N CYS A 35 14.48 5.25 24.49
CA CYS A 35 13.89 4.58 23.34
C CYS A 35 13.23 5.54 22.32
N GLY A 36 13.23 6.85 22.57
CA GLY A 36 12.61 7.87 21.72
C GLY A 36 11.12 8.10 21.94
N HIS A 37 10.46 7.34 22.84
CA HIS A 37 9.06 7.52 23.19
C HIS A 37 8.86 8.51 24.34
N LYS A 38 7.70 9.17 24.39
CA LYS A 38 7.29 9.99 25.52
C LYS A 38 6.65 9.13 26.61
N CYS A 39 6.97 9.41 27.86
CA CYS A 39 6.30 8.78 28.99
C CYS A 39 4.86 9.30 29.11
N MET A 40 3.90 8.38 29.04
CA MET A 40 2.46 8.68 29.12
C MET A 40 1.87 8.43 30.52
N LYS A 41 2.70 8.08 31.51
CA LYS A 41 2.26 7.86 32.90
C LYS A 41 2.09 9.15 33.68
N ASN A 42 1.40 9.04 34.81
CA ASN A 42 1.36 10.11 35.82
C ASN A 42 2.77 10.38 36.37
N CYS A 43 3.13 11.64 36.48
CA CYS A 43 4.45 12.05 36.95
C CYS A 43 4.72 11.59 38.40
N GLY A 44 3.69 11.54 39.25
CA GLY A 44 3.80 11.01 40.61
C GLY A 44 4.14 9.52 40.66
N GLU A 45 3.59 8.72 39.75
CA GLU A 45 3.95 7.30 39.62
C GLU A 45 5.41 7.13 39.21
N CYS A 46 5.89 7.95 38.27
CA CYS A 46 7.29 7.93 37.86
C CYS A 46 8.23 8.33 39.00
N PHE A 47 7.80 9.26 39.87
CA PHE A 47 8.57 9.72 41.03
C PHE A 47 8.69 8.63 42.09
N VAL A 48 7.56 8.01 42.48
CA VAL A 48 7.54 6.91 43.46
C VAL A 48 8.31 5.69 42.95
N ALA A 49 8.22 5.39 41.65
CA ALA A 49 8.93 4.26 41.05
C ALA A 49 10.44 4.52 40.80
N GLY A 50 10.94 5.73 41.06
CA GLY A 50 12.35 6.09 40.81
C GLY A 50 12.74 6.16 39.34
N GLY A 51 11.78 6.26 38.41
CA GLY A 51 12.06 6.30 36.98
C GLY A 51 10.84 6.05 36.08
N CYS A 52 10.99 6.41 34.80
CA CYS A 52 9.95 6.24 33.79
C CYS A 52 10.20 4.96 32.98
N LYS A 53 9.20 4.07 32.92
CA LYS A 53 9.21 2.89 32.02
C LYS A 53 8.41 3.19 30.76
N CYS A 54 8.89 2.71 29.61
CA CYS A 54 8.16 2.86 28.35
C CYS A 54 7.03 1.82 28.28
N GLU A 55 5.81 2.28 28.09
CA GLU A 55 4.64 1.42 27.84
C GLU A 55 4.08 1.58 26.42
N SER A 56 4.73 2.42 25.61
CA SER A 56 4.39 2.60 24.20
C SER A 56 4.64 1.31 23.42
N THR A 57 3.83 1.10 22.39
CA THR A 57 4.09 0.09 21.36
C THR A 57 5.38 0.43 20.62
N CYS A 58 6.19 -0.57 20.28
CA CYS A 58 7.48 -0.39 19.62
C CYS A 58 7.35 0.38 18.30
N GLY A 59 6.41 0.00 17.43
CA GLY A 59 6.10 0.73 16.20
C GLY A 59 7.20 0.70 15.11
N LYS A 60 8.37 0.11 15.40
CA LYS A 60 9.49 -0.04 14.47
C LYS A 60 9.06 -0.82 13.24
N VAL A 61 9.42 -0.29 12.07
CA VAL A 61 9.23 -0.96 10.77
C VAL A 61 10.27 -2.08 10.65
N MET A 62 9.78 -3.31 10.51
CA MET A 62 10.60 -4.50 10.32
C MET A 62 11.04 -4.65 8.87
N SER A 63 11.95 -5.58 8.57
CA SER A 63 12.41 -5.87 7.20
C SER A 63 11.28 -6.23 6.22
N CYS A 64 10.22 -6.86 6.73
CA CYS A 64 9.01 -7.16 5.95
C CYS A 64 8.07 -5.95 5.72
N GLY A 65 8.41 -4.75 6.19
CA GLY A 65 7.59 -3.54 6.08
C GLY A 65 6.50 -3.37 7.14
N HIS A 66 6.14 -4.44 7.88
CA HIS A 66 5.18 -4.33 8.99
C HIS A 66 5.76 -3.64 10.22
N ARG A 67 4.88 -2.99 10.99
CA ARG A 67 5.23 -2.35 12.27
C ARG A 67 5.14 -3.35 13.42
N CYS A 68 6.14 -3.36 14.29
CA CYS A 68 6.13 -4.16 15.50
C CYS A 68 5.03 -3.69 16.46
N SER A 69 4.15 -4.63 16.85
CA SER A 69 3.04 -4.40 17.79
C SER A 69 3.36 -4.75 19.25
N LYS A 70 4.59 -5.19 19.54
CA LYS A 70 5.04 -5.50 20.91
C LYS A 70 5.31 -4.21 21.69
N LYS A 71 5.38 -4.32 23.02
CA LYS A 71 5.78 -3.23 23.90
C LYS A 71 7.23 -2.82 23.62
N CYS A 72 7.52 -1.53 23.73
CA CYS A 72 8.88 -1.01 23.62
C CYS A 72 9.79 -1.63 24.70
N GLY A 73 11.04 -1.93 24.34
CA GLY A 73 11.99 -2.62 25.21
C GLY A 73 11.94 -4.16 25.11
N VAL A 74 10.87 -4.73 24.55
CA VAL A 74 10.84 -6.15 24.19
C VAL A 74 11.51 -6.34 22.82
N PRO A 75 12.42 -7.32 22.66
CA PRO A 75 12.99 -7.64 21.36
C PRO A 75 11.90 -7.87 20.30
N CYS A 76 12.11 -7.32 19.10
CA CYS A 76 11.17 -7.54 18.00
C CYS A 76 11.30 -8.99 17.51
N GLU A 77 10.30 -9.80 17.83
CA GLU A 77 10.14 -11.15 17.28
C GLU A 77 9.77 -11.11 15.79
N PRO A 78 9.91 -12.24 15.06
CA PRO A 78 9.45 -12.33 13.68
C PRO A 78 7.99 -11.90 13.51
N CYS A 79 7.67 -11.29 12.36
CA CYS A 79 6.37 -10.68 12.13
C CYS A 79 5.23 -11.71 12.19
N LEU A 80 4.28 -11.46 13.09
CA LEU A 80 3.10 -12.30 13.30
C LEU A 80 1.88 -11.88 12.47
N ALA A 81 2.00 -10.81 11.68
CA ALA A 81 0.93 -10.41 10.76
C ALA A 81 0.61 -11.55 9.80
N LEU A 82 -0.65 -11.68 9.38
CA LEU A 82 -1.02 -12.63 8.34
C LEU A 82 -0.40 -12.20 7.01
N CYS A 83 0.04 -13.18 6.22
CA CYS A 83 0.47 -12.92 4.86
C CYS A 83 -0.72 -12.39 4.05
N LEU A 84 -0.49 -11.37 3.23
CA LEU A 84 -1.50 -10.78 2.34
C LEU A 84 -1.25 -11.13 0.86
N SER A 85 -0.26 -11.99 0.58
CA SER A 85 0.04 -12.43 -0.77
C SER A 85 -1.12 -13.24 -1.33
N ARG A 86 -1.57 -12.89 -2.54
CA ARG A 86 -2.64 -13.58 -3.25
C ARG A 86 -2.36 -13.58 -4.74
N CYS A 87 -2.84 -14.61 -5.42
CA CYS A 87 -3.00 -14.63 -6.86
C CYS A 87 -4.48 -14.92 -7.19
N LYS A 88 -4.83 -14.97 -8.48
CA LYS A 88 -6.19 -15.34 -8.90
C LYS A 88 -6.60 -16.77 -8.47
N HIS A 89 -5.63 -17.61 -8.12
CA HIS A 89 -5.85 -19.00 -7.74
C HIS A 89 -6.00 -19.25 -6.25
N GLN A 90 -5.32 -18.46 -5.41
CA GLN A 90 -5.26 -18.70 -3.97
C GLN A 90 -4.88 -17.44 -3.19
N GLU A 91 -5.34 -17.37 -1.94
CA GLU A 91 -4.95 -16.35 -0.96
C GLU A 91 -4.07 -17.00 0.11
N CYS A 92 -2.91 -16.42 0.39
CA CYS A 92 -2.10 -16.77 1.56
C CYS A 92 -2.72 -16.09 2.78
N GLY A 93 -2.78 -16.78 3.93
CA GLY A 93 -3.28 -16.17 5.18
C GLY A 93 -4.76 -16.41 5.50
N ASN A 94 -5.64 -16.59 4.51
CA ASN A 94 -7.09 -16.71 4.70
C ASN A 94 -7.56 -18.12 4.31
N SER A 95 -7.66 -19.04 5.26
CA SER A 95 -8.16 -20.41 5.01
C SER A 95 -9.28 -20.75 5.99
N GLY A 96 -10.43 -20.09 5.81
CA GLY A 96 -11.68 -20.39 6.53
C GLY A 96 -12.61 -21.34 5.78
N ASN A 97 -12.27 -21.80 4.57
CA ASN A 97 -13.15 -22.67 3.78
C ASN A 97 -12.60 -24.10 3.68
N GLU A 98 -13.52 -25.06 3.75
CA GLU A 98 -13.33 -26.52 3.79
C GLU A 98 -12.78 -27.13 2.47
N GLN A 99 -11.97 -26.39 1.71
CA GLN A 99 -11.14 -26.98 0.66
C GLN A 99 -9.74 -27.26 1.21
N ALA A 100 -9.28 -28.49 0.98
CA ALA A 100 -8.26 -29.24 1.71
C ALA A 100 -6.81 -28.67 1.76
N ILE A 101 -6.59 -27.38 1.52
CA ILE A 101 -5.25 -26.79 1.63
C ILE A 101 -5.21 -25.52 2.49
N ARG A 102 -4.74 -25.70 3.73
CA ARG A 102 -4.53 -24.64 4.71
C ARG A 102 -3.27 -23.84 4.34
N TYR A 103 -3.44 -22.65 3.76
CA TYR A 103 -2.33 -21.74 3.43
C TYR A 103 -2.27 -20.49 4.32
N GLY A 104 -2.90 -20.53 5.50
CA GLY A 104 -2.80 -19.49 6.52
C GLY A 104 -1.38 -19.36 7.10
N ARG A 105 -0.52 -18.53 6.49
CA ARG A 105 0.86 -18.29 6.96
C ARG A 105 1.04 -16.90 7.55
N LYS A 106 1.83 -16.81 8.60
CA LYS A 106 2.34 -15.54 9.15
C LYS A 106 3.37 -14.96 8.19
N CYS A 107 3.56 -13.65 8.24
CA CYS A 107 4.50 -12.91 7.41
C CYS A 107 5.95 -13.42 7.55
N ALA A 108 6.34 -13.85 8.74
CA ALA A 108 7.65 -14.46 8.99
C ALA A 108 7.84 -15.85 8.37
N GLN A 109 6.78 -16.51 7.89
CA GLN A 109 6.84 -17.84 7.31
C GLN A 109 6.93 -17.74 5.78
N THR A 110 7.76 -18.57 5.17
CA THR A 110 7.86 -18.68 3.71
C THR A 110 6.50 -19.02 3.11
N CYS A 111 6.06 -18.34 2.06
CA CYS A 111 4.80 -18.64 1.39
C CYS A 111 4.86 -19.99 0.66
N VAL A 112 3.72 -20.68 0.53
CA VAL A 112 3.62 -21.78 -0.45
C VAL A 112 3.42 -21.17 -1.83
N LEU A 113 4.28 -21.55 -2.75
CA LEU A 113 4.21 -21.13 -4.13
C LEU A 113 3.02 -21.81 -4.84
N CYS A 114 2.25 -21.06 -5.62
CA CYS A 114 1.04 -21.58 -6.26
C CYS A 114 1.37 -22.52 -7.43
N PRO A 115 1.07 -23.83 -7.37
CA PRO A 115 1.49 -24.79 -8.39
C PRO A 115 0.58 -24.81 -9.64
N ARG A 116 -0.46 -23.98 -9.69
CA ARG A 116 -1.33 -23.88 -10.88
C ARG A 116 -0.56 -23.22 -12.03
N LEU A 117 -1.00 -23.51 -13.26
CA LEU A 117 -0.50 -22.80 -14.44
C LEU A 117 -0.89 -21.33 -14.37
N CYS A 118 -0.05 -20.46 -14.92
CA CYS A 118 -0.29 -19.02 -14.96
C CYS A 118 -1.52 -18.70 -15.83
N ASP A 119 -2.43 -17.87 -15.32
CA ASP A 119 -3.61 -17.40 -16.09
C ASP A 119 -3.25 -16.30 -17.12
N ASN A 120 -1.97 -15.99 -17.30
CA ASN A 120 -1.52 -15.01 -18.28
C ASN A 120 -1.61 -15.59 -19.68
N SER A 121 -2.82 -15.58 -20.22
CA SER A 121 -3.15 -16.03 -21.57
C SER A 121 -4.18 -15.13 -22.20
N CYS A 122 -4.18 -15.09 -23.53
CA CYS A 122 -5.24 -14.55 -24.36
C CYS A 122 -5.36 -15.42 -25.62
N GLN A 123 -6.29 -15.10 -26.51
CA GLN A 123 -6.42 -15.80 -27.79
C GLN A 123 -5.15 -15.77 -28.67
N HIS A 124 -4.21 -14.85 -28.40
CA HIS A 124 -2.98 -14.69 -29.18
C HIS A 124 -1.75 -15.38 -28.56
N ARG A 125 -1.79 -15.75 -27.28
CA ARG A 125 -0.66 -16.39 -26.58
C ARG A 125 -1.08 -16.99 -25.24
N SER A 126 -0.24 -17.87 -24.71
CA SER A 126 -0.41 -18.46 -23.38
C SER A 126 0.94 -18.61 -22.67
N CYS A 127 1.00 -18.22 -21.39
CA CYS A 127 2.14 -18.48 -20.52
C CYS A 127 2.24 -19.97 -20.19
N GLY A 128 3.42 -20.56 -20.36
CA GLY A 128 3.68 -21.97 -20.06
C GLY A 128 4.10 -22.26 -18.61
N LYS A 129 4.28 -21.21 -17.81
CA LYS A 129 4.88 -21.27 -16.47
C LYS A 129 3.86 -21.48 -15.36
N ARG A 130 4.32 -21.95 -14.20
CA ARG A 130 3.55 -21.95 -12.95
C ARG A 130 3.28 -20.51 -12.49
N CYS A 131 2.22 -20.32 -11.72
CA CYS A 131 1.78 -18.99 -11.29
C CYS A 131 2.84 -18.21 -10.48
N TYR A 132 3.73 -18.91 -9.76
CA TYR A 132 4.81 -18.27 -8.99
C TYR A 132 6.06 -17.97 -9.81
N GLU A 133 6.17 -18.54 -11.01
CA GLU A 133 7.33 -18.35 -11.86
C GLU A 133 7.21 -17.03 -12.63
N VAL A 134 8.35 -16.48 -13.02
CA VAL A 134 8.39 -15.34 -13.94
C VAL A 134 7.80 -15.78 -15.28
N CYS A 135 6.85 -15.02 -15.81
CA CYS A 135 6.20 -15.32 -17.09
C CYS A 135 7.23 -15.37 -18.22
N ASP A 136 7.06 -16.33 -19.13
CA ASP A 136 7.87 -16.50 -20.34
C ASP A 136 7.29 -15.77 -21.57
N VAL A 137 6.17 -15.08 -21.38
CA VAL A 137 5.47 -14.33 -22.42
C VAL A 137 5.59 -12.82 -22.22
N LYS A 138 5.80 -12.10 -23.33
CA LYS A 138 5.73 -10.63 -23.37
C LYS A 138 4.27 -10.14 -23.32
N PRO A 139 4.03 -8.84 -23.02
CA PRO A 139 2.70 -8.23 -23.13
C PRO A 139 2.04 -8.44 -24.51
N CYS A 140 0.71 -8.30 -24.58
CA CYS A 140 0.01 -8.41 -25.87
C CYS A 140 0.17 -7.14 -26.64
N GLU A 141 0.62 -7.25 -27.89
CA GLU A 141 0.70 -6.12 -28.81
C GLU A 141 -0.43 -6.15 -29.85
N GLN A 142 -1.40 -7.07 -29.69
CA GLN A 142 -2.56 -7.15 -30.57
C GLN A 142 -3.66 -6.18 -30.10
N PRO A 143 -4.37 -5.52 -31.05
CA PRO A 143 -5.44 -4.60 -30.71
C PRO A 143 -6.59 -5.32 -29.99
N CYS A 144 -7.31 -4.58 -29.16
CA CYS A 144 -8.50 -5.09 -28.50
C CYS A 144 -9.60 -5.37 -29.53
N THR A 145 -10.29 -6.51 -29.38
CA THR A 145 -11.39 -6.93 -30.26
C THR A 145 -12.77 -6.50 -29.77
N LEU A 146 -12.85 -5.83 -28.61
CA LEU A 146 -14.13 -5.40 -28.03
C LEU A 146 -14.69 -4.15 -28.72
N GLN A 147 -16.02 -4.10 -28.85
CA GLN A 147 -16.77 -2.89 -29.18
C GLN A 147 -17.29 -2.22 -27.91
N LEU A 148 -17.17 -0.90 -27.84
CA LEU A 148 -17.71 -0.08 -26.76
C LEU A 148 -19.23 0.05 -26.89
N VAL A 149 -19.91 0.50 -25.83
CA VAL A 149 -21.38 0.66 -25.78
C VAL A 149 -21.92 1.54 -26.93
N CYS A 150 -21.12 2.50 -27.41
CA CYS A 150 -21.47 3.33 -28.57
C CYS A 150 -21.33 2.65 -29.94
N GLY A 151 -20.97 1.36 -29.99
CA GLY A 151 -20.77 0.57 -31.22
C GLY A 151 -19.38 0.67 -31.86
N HIS A 152 -18.56 1.66 -31.48
CA HIS A 152 -17.20 1.80 -32.00
C HIS A 152 -16.22 0.79 -31.40
N ALA A 153 -15.22 0.40 -32.18
CA ALA A 153 -14.14 -0.47 -31.72
C ALA A 153 -13.31 0.19 -30.60
N CYS A 154 -12.83 -0.62 -29.67
CA CYS A 154 -11.86 -0.22 -28.67
C CYS A 154 -10.49 0.07 -29.32
N LEU A 155 -9.85 1.18 -28.93
CA LEU A 155 -8.50 1.56 -29.39
C LEU A 155 -7.39 1.07 -28.42
N GLY A 156 -7.74 0.19 -27.47
CA GLY A 156 -6.83 -0.42 -26.49
C GLY A 156 -6.10 -1.66 -27.01
N MET A 157 -5.26 -2.27 -26.18
CA MET A 157 -4.64 -3.57 -26.47
C MET A 157 -5.40 -4.72 -25.81
N CYS A 158 -5.20 -5.93 -26.33
CA CYS A 158 -5.75 -7.15 -25.76
C CYS A 158 -5.31 -7.35 -24.30
N ASN A 159 -6.26 -7.71 -23.42
CA ASN A 159 -6.12 -7.86 -21.97
C ASN A 159 -5.76 -6.58 -21.19
N GLU A 160 -5.79 -5.39 -21.82
CA GLU A 160 -5.86 -4.12 -21.08
C GLU A 160 -7.32 -3.83 -20.66
N GLU A 161 -7.50 -3.15 -19.53
CA GLU A 161 -8.82 -2.65 -19.15
C GLU A 161 -9.31 -1.65 -20.19
N CYS A 162 -10.46 -1.95 -20.81
CA CYS A 162 -11.00 -1.10 -21.85
C CYS A 162 -11.57 0.19 -21.25
N PRO A 163 -11.21 1.37 -21.79
CA PRO A 163 -11.76 2.62 -21.31
C PRO A 163 -13.27 2.67 -21.60
N ARG A 164 -14.02 3.30 -20.70
CA ARG A 164 -15.44 3.62 -20.94
C ARG A 164 -15.61 4.77 -21.95
N LEU A 165 -14.52 5.47 -22.23
CA LEU A 165 -14.47 6.60 -23.15
C LEU A 165 -14.14 6.14 -24.56
N CYS A 166 -14.99 6.50 -25.51
CA CYS A 166 -14.76 6.20 -26.92
C CYS A 166 -13.87 7.27 -27.58
N GLY A 167 -12.72 6.85 -28.11
CA GLY A 167 -11.81 7.73 -28.85
C GLY A 167 -12.38 8.28 -30.16
N THR A 168 -13.42 7.65 -30.71
CA THR A 168 -14.15 8.13 -31.90
C THR A 168 -15.21 9.17 -31.53
N CYS A 169 -16.07 8.88 -30.55
CA CYS A 169 -17.14 9.82 -30.13
C CYS A 169 -16.59 11.02 -29.36
N GLN A 170 -15.56 10.82 -28.54
CA GLN A 170 -15.06 11.80 -27.59
C GLN A 170 -13.53 11.99 -27.72
N ARG A 171 -13.08 12.24 -28.95
CA ARG A 171 -11.65 12.36 -29.30
C ARG A 171 -10.87 13.32 -28.39
N LYS A 172 -11.41 14.50 -28.10
CA LYS A 172 -10.75 15.51 -27.24
C LYS A 172 -10.49 14.98 -25.83
N ASN A 173 -11.50 14.38 -25.21
CA ASN A 173 -11.41 13.80 -23.86
C ASN A 173 -10.46 12.60 -23.86
N TYR A 174 -10.46 11.80 -24.92
CA TYR A 174 -9.62 10.61 -25.03
C TYR A 174 -8.14 10.96 -25.12
N VAL A 175 -7.79 11.97 -25.94
CA VAL A 175 -6.42 12.49 -26.02
C VAL A 175 -5.98 13.13 -24.70
N PHE A 176 -6.87 13.89 -24.05
CA PHE A 176 -6.58 14.46 -22.73
C PHE A 176 -6.25 13.39 -21.68
N LEU A 177 -7.07 12.32 -21.62
CA LEU A 177 -6.85 11.18 -20.73
C LEU A 177 -5.48 10.54 -20.98
N ILE A 178 -5.16 10.22 -22.24
CA ILE A 178 -3.88 9.63 -22.63
C ILE A 178 -2.70 10.49 -22.17
N ASN A 179 -2.76 11.82 -22.38
CA ASN A 179 -1.72 12.74 -21.94
C ASN A 179 -1.53 12.77 -20.43
N GLN A 180 -2.62 12.61 -19.65
CA GLN A 180 -2.53 12.54 -18.19
C GLN A 180 -1.82 11.26 -17.71
N TYR A 181 -2.03 10.13 -18.39
CA TYR A 181 -1.42 8.85 -18.01
C TYR A 181 0.02 8.68 -18.51
N LEU A 182 0.36 9.21 -19.69
CA LEU A 182 1.64 8.96 -20.36
C LEU A 182 2.56 10.19 -20.43
N GLY A 183 2.09 11.36 -19.98
CA GLY A 183 2.82 12.62 -20.09
C GLY A 183 2.60 13.34 -21.44
N PRO A 184 3.37 14.41 -21.72
CA PRO A 184 3.18 15.23 -22.91
C PRO A 184 3.36 14.45 -24.23
N LEU A 185 2.71 14.95 -25.28
CA LEU A 185 2.51 14.31 -26.59
C LEU A 185 3.80 13.79 -27.26
N GLU A 186 4.95 14.39 -26.96
CA GLU A 186 6.28 13.99 -27.45
C GLU A 186 6.73 12.60 -26.95
N ALA A 187 6.14 12.10 -25.86
CA ALA A 187 6.36 10.73 -25.38
C ALA A 187 5.49 9.70 -26.14
N LEU A 188 4.38 10.12 -26.75
CA LEU A 188 3.44 9.24 -27.46
C LEU A 188 3.92 8.86 -28.86
N THR A 189 4.81 9.65 -29.46
CA THR A 189 5.44 9.34 -30.77
C THR A 189 6.42 8.17 -30.69
N LYS A 190 6.80 7.74 -29.48
CA LYS A 190 7.70 6.61 -29.22
C LYS A 190 6.96 5.33 -28.81
N LEU A 191 5.65 5.39 -28.62
CA LEU A 191 4.86 4.20 -28.33
C LEU A 191 4.47 3.55 -29.65
N ALA A 192 4.77 2.27 -29.78
CA ALA A 192 4.21 1.42 -30.83
C ALA A 192 2.69 1.25 -30.58
N ARG A 193 1.90 2.31 -30.75
CA ARG A 193 0.44 2.26 -30.66
C ARG A 193 -0.15 2.91 -31.90
N ILE A 194 -0.49 2.02 -32.83
CA ILE A 194 -1.62 2.05 -33.78
C ILE A 194 -2.45 3.34 -33.70
N ILE A 195 -1.92 4.43 -34.24
CA ILE A 195 -2.60 5.39 -35.10
C ILE A 195 -1.54 5.91 -36.09
N GLU A 196 -0.94 5.02 -36.88
CA GLU A 196 -0.63 5.40 -38.27
C GLU A 196 -1.93 5.44 -39.08
N ALA A 197 -2.99 6.05 -38.53
CA ALA A 197 -4.22 6.24 -39.27
C ALA A 197 -4.00 7.43 -40.18
N HIS A 198 -3.41 7.21 -41.35
CA HIS A 198 -3.71 7.92 -42.60
C HIS A 198 -3.58 9.47 -42.62
N PHE A 199 -3.20 10.13 -41.52
CA PHE A 199 -3.31 11.57 -41.30
C PHE A 199 -2.20 12.40 -41.97
N LEU A 200 -1.20 11.75 -42.58
CA LEU A 200 -0.19 12.44 -43.41
C LEU A 200 -0.56 12.49 -44.90
N ARG A 201 -1.62 11.80 -45.35
CA ARG A 201 -2.01 11.85 -46.78
C ARG A 201 -2.92 13.04 -47.12
N ASP A 202 -3.62 13.61 -46.13
CA ASP A 202 -4.52 14.74 -46.36
C ASP A 202 -3.85 16.13 -46.19
N LEU A 203 -2.58 16.17 -45.77
CA LEU A 203 -1.78 17.41 -45.74
C LEU A 203 -0.99 17.68 -47.04
N GLN A 204 -1.04 16.78 -48.02
CA GLN A 204 -0.33 16.94 -49.30
C GLN A 204 -1.24 17.12 -50.53
N ARG A 205 -2.57 17.18 -50.36
CA ARG A 205 -3.47 17.64 -51.43
C ARG A 205 -3.81 19.11 -51.26
N LYS A 206 -2.81 19.96 -51.50
CA LYS A 206 -3.05 21.23 -52.20
C LYS A 206 -2.41 21.11 -53.58
N PRO A 207 -3.20 21.26 -54.64
CA PRO A 207 -2.67 21.97 -55.79
C PRO A 207 -3.59 23.13 -56.21
N SER A 208 -2.91 24.24 -56.47
CA SER A 208 -3.24 25.41 -57.30
C SER A 208 -4.59 26.09 -57.09
#